data_AF-A0A3B9M827-F1
#
_entry.id   AF-A0A3B9M827-F1
#
_cell.length_a   1.000
_cell.length_b   1.000
_cell.length_c   1.000
_cell.angle_alpha   90.00
_cell.angle_beta   90.00
_cell.angle_gamma   90.00
#
_symmetry.space_group_name_H-M   'P 1'
#
loop_
_entity.id
_entity.type
_entity.pdbx_description
1 polymer ?
#
loop_
_entity_poly.entity_id
_entity_poly.type
_entity_poly.pdbx_seq_one_letter_code
_entity_poly.pdbx_strand_id
1 'polypeptide(L)'
;MPALPFVVELTRDLIRLDTTNPPGEEHLAVELVERLLRDAKIDCARYESEPGRPNLVARVKGRGEAPPLLLQGHVDVVTTVNQDWRHRPFGGDIIDGYLWGRGALDMKSGVAMMVGAVIRAQARGGAAGDLVLTVLADEEAGGICGARWLVDAHPELFTGIRHAIGESGGVALHVGGRRFYPIMVSEKRGCQMLVTLRGAGGHGSVPAHGGAMAKL
;
A
#
# COMPACT_ATOMS: atom_id res chain seq x y z
N MET A 1 -19.60 -0.79 23.96
CA MET A 1 -19.70 -1.14 22.52
C MET A 1 -19.04 -2.50 22.32
N PRO A 2 -19.53 -3.37 21.43
CA PRO A 2 -18.85 -4.63 21.14
C PRO A 2 -17.44 -4.35 20.60
N ALA A 3 -16.50 -5.25 20.89
CA ALA A 3 -15.15 -5.15 20.34
C ALA A 3 -15.19 -5.17 18.80
N LEU A 4 -14.37 -4.35 18.17
CA LEU A 4 -14.26 -4.33 16.71
C LEU A 4 -13.61 -5.64 16.22
N PRO A 5 -13.97 -6.15 15.04
CA PRO A 5 -13.21 -7.21 14.41
C PRO A 5 -11.75 -6.78 14.21
N PHE A 6 -10.80 -7.69 14.44
CA PHE A 6 -9.35 -7.43 14.33
C PHE A 6 -8.96 -6.62 13.09
N VAL A 7 -9.48 -6.99 11.91
CA VAL A 7 -9.15 -6.30 10.64
C VAL A 7 -9.63 -4.84 10.67
N VAL A 8 -10.81 -4.57 11.22
CA VAL A 8 -11.35 -3.21 11.33
C VAL A 8 -10.53 -2.38 12.31
N GLU A 9 -10.16 -2.96 13.45
CA GLU A 9 -9.32 -2.32 14.46
C GLU A 9 -7.93 -1.98 13.91
N LEU A 10 -7.25 -2.94 13.29
CA LEU A 10 -5.94 -2.71 12.68
C LEU A 10 -6.01 -1.70 11.53
N THR A 11 -7.04 -1.76 10.67
CA THR A 11 -7.22 -0.75 9.62
C THR A 11 -7.37 0.64 10.21
N ARG A 12 -8.18 0.76 11.27
CA ARG A 12 -8.42 2.03 11.97
C ARG A 12 -7.12 2.59 12.56
N ASP A 13 -6.33 1.74 13.20
CA ASP A 13 -5.07 2.16 13.81
C ASP A 13 -4.05 2.55 12.74
N LEU A 14 -3.96 1.82 11.63
CA LEU A 14 -3.13 2.20 10.49
C LEU A 14 -3.56 3.54 9.88
N ILE A 15 -4.86 3.81 9.74
CA ILE A 15 -5.39 5.09 9.22
C ILE A 15 -4.96 6.27 10.11
N ARG A 16 -4.87 6.06 11.43
CA ARG A 16 -4.50 7.12 12.38
C ARG A 16 -3.03 7.51 12.33
N LEU A 17 -2.21 6.71 11.66
CA LEU A 17 -0.81 7.00 11.39
C LEU A 17 -0.76 7.74 10.05
N ASP A 18 -0.39 9.02 10.09
CA ASP A 18 -0.19 9.81 8.89
C ASP A 18 1.13 9.39 8.24
N THR A 19 1.00 8.61 7.17
CA THR A 19 2.08 8.10 6.33
C THR A 19 2.04 8.75 4.95
N THR A 20 1.59 10.01 4.90
CA THR A 20 1.50 10.78 3.64
C THR A 20 2.86 10.85 2.95
N ASN A 21 2.89 10.48 1.67
CA ASN A 21 4.08 10.52 0.84
C ASN A 21 4.00 11.69 -0.16
N PRO A 22 4.93 12.67 -0.12
CA PRO A 22 6.01 12.91 0.86
C PRO A 22 5.54 13.60 2.18
N PRO A 23 6.32 13.55 3.28
CA PRO A 23 7.70 13.05 3.38
C PRO A 23 7.83 11.52 3.45
N GLY A 24 6.73 10.80 3.67
CA GLY A 24 6.78 9.42 4.15
C GLY A 24 7.06 9.38 5.64
N GLU A 25 6.51 8.40 6.34
CA GLU A 25 6.75 8.10 7.77
C GLU A 25 6.32 6.64 8.03
N GLU A 26 6.59 5.77 7.05
CA GLU A 26 6.06 4.40 7.02
C GLU A 26 6.54 3.56 8.20
N HIS A 27 7.63 3.99 8.87
CA HIS A 27 8.10 3.38 10.11
C HIS A 27 7.00 3.26 11.17
N LEU A 28 6.10 4.25 11.29
CA LEU A 28 4.98 4.24 12.24
C LEU A 28 4.07 3.04 12.01
N ALA A 29 3.69 2.81 10.75
CA ALA A 29 2.79 1.73 10.35
C ALA A 29 3.51 0.37 10.40
N VAL A 30 4.76 0.31 9.94
CA VAL A 30 5.60 -0.89 9.98
C VAL A 30 5.85 -1.36 11.42
N GLU A 31 6.10 -0.45 12.36
CA GLU A 31 6.27 -0.75 13.78
C GLU A 31 5.03 -1.36 14.42
N LEU A 32 3.86 -0.83 14.08
CA LEU A 32 2.58 -1.37 14.52
C LEU A 32 2.41 -2.81 14.01
N VAL A 33 2.64 -3.05 12.72
CA VAL A 33 2.49 -4.39 12.13
C VAL A 33 3.52 -5.36 12.69
N GLU A 34 4.79 -4.95 12.80
CA GLU A 34 5.86 -5.77 13.34
C GLU A 34 5.55 -6.26 14.75
N ARG A 35 5.06 -5.36 15.63
CA ARG A 35 4.65 -5.74 16.99
C ARG A 35 3.61 -6.86 16.97
N LEU A 36 2.57 -6.73 16.14
CA LEU A 36 1.52 -7.75 16.03
C LEU A 36 2.05 -9.10 15.52
N LEU A 37 2.99 -9.08 14.57
CA LEU A 37 3.62 -10.30 14.06
C LEU A 37 4.50 -10.97 15.13
N ARG A 38 5.29 -10.17 15.87
CA ARG A 38 6.13 -10.68 16.97
C ARG A 38 5.29 -11.26 18.11
N ASP A 39 4.18 -10.62 18.48
CA ASP A 39 3.23 -11.12 19.47
C ASP A 39 2.62 -12.47 19.03
N ALA A 40 2.42 -12.65 17.72
CA ALA A 40 1.98 -13.90 17.11
C ALA A 40 3.12 -14.93 16.90
N LYS A 41 4.34 -14.64 17.37
CA LYS A 41 5.54 -15.48 17.19
C LYS A 41 5.87 -15.75 15.71
N ILE A 42 5.72 -14.73 14.87
CA ILE A 42 6.11 -14.74 13.47
C ILE A 42 7.41 -13.96 13.34
N ASP A 43 8.41 -14.59 12.71
CA ASP A 43 9.68 -13.93 12.42
C ASP A 43 9.51 -12.91 11.29
N CYS A 44 10.02 -11.71 11.53
CA CYS A 44 9.99 -10.60 10.60
C CYS A 44 11.22 -9.69 10.77
N ALA A 45 11.59 -9.02 9.69
CA ALA A 45 12.70 -8.09 9.62
C ALA A 45 12.34 -6.85 8.80
N ARG A 46 12.91 -5.70 9.20
CA ARG A 46 12.80 -4.44 8.48
C ARG A 46 13.97 -4.27 7.51
N TYR A 47 13.71 -3.70 6.35
CA TYR A 47 14.68 -3.41 5.30
C TYR A 47 14.46 -1.99 4.80
N GLU A 48 15.47 -1.14 4.93
CA GLU A 48 15.32 0.31 4.78
C GLU A 48 16.41 0.86 3.87
N SER A 49 16.01 1.58 2.81
CA SER A 49 16.94 2.33 1.95
C SER A 49 17.00 3.82 2.29
N GLU A 50 15.94 4.35 2.90
CA GLU A 50 15.82 5.75 3.31
C GLU A 50 15.36 5.82 4.77
N PRO A 51 16.00 6.64 5.63
CA PRO A 51 15.62 6.75 7.04
C PRO A 51 14.14 7.12 7.23
N GLY A 52 13.44 6.39 8.09
CA GLY A 52 12.03 6.58 8.41
C GLY A 52 11.07 5.82 7.48
N ARG A 53 11.59 5.14 6.45
CA ARG A 53 10.79 4.50 5.39
C ARG A 53 11.11 3.00 5.21
N PRO A 54 11.06 2.19 6.29
CA PRO A 54 11.36 0.77 6.20
C PRO A 54 10.28 0.01 5.43
N ASN A 55 10.71 -1.05 4.75
CA ASN A 55 9.87 -2.17 4.34
C ASN A 55 9.90 -3.25 5.42
N LEU A 56 8.82 -4.03 5.59
CA LEU A 56 8.77 -5.18 6.49
C LEU A 56 8.58 -6.46 5.69
N VAL A 57 9.40 -7.48 5.96
CA VAL A 57 9.21 -8.83 5.40
C VAL A 57 9.03 -9.82 6.54
N ALA A 58 7.98 -10.64 6.44
CA ALA A 58 7.69 -11.71 7.38
C ALA A 58 7.43 -13.01 6.62
N ARG A 59 7.82 -14.15 7.20
CA ARG A 59 7.61 -15.46 6.60
C ARG A 59 7.00 -16.43 7.59
N VAL A 60 5.83 -16.97 7.25
CA VAL A 60 5.20 -18.07 7.96
C VAL A 60 5.47 -19.35 7.16
N LYS A 61 6.15 -20.31 7.80
CA LYS A 61 6.45 -21.60 7.17
C LYS A 61 5.17 -22.37 6.88
N GLY A 62 5.05 -22.88 5.66
CA GLY A 62 3.96 -23.76 5.24
C GLY A 62 4.24 -25.24 5.52
N ARG A 63 3.30 -26.08 5.08
CA ARG A 63 3.42 -27.54 5.16
C ARG A 63 4.24 -28.18 4.03
N GLY A 64 4.66 -27.38 3.04
CA GLY A 64 5.45 -27.84 1.90
C GLY A 64 4.61 -28.53 0.81
N GLU A 65 3.30 -28.32 0.81
CA GLU A 65 2.33 -28.89 -0.14
C GLU A 65 2.15 -28.00 -1.39
N ALA A 66 2.62 -26.76 -1.35
CA ALA A 66 2.53 -25.79 -2.44
C ALA A 66 3.72 -24.81 -2.44
N PRO A 67 3.99 -24.12 -3.57
CA PRO A 67 4.96 -23.03 -3.61
C PRO A 67 4.59 -21.89 -2.64
N PRO A 68 5.57 -21.10 -2.18
CA PRO A 68 5.32 -19.88 -1.41
C PRO A 68 4.39 -18.89 -2.14
N LEU A 69 3.52 -18.23 -1.36
CA LEU A 69 2.63 -17.17 -1.81
C LEU A 69 3.07 -15.84 -1.19
N LEU A 70 3.26 -14.83 -2.04
CA LEU A 70 3.50 -13.46 -1.59
C LEU A 70 2.18 -12.73 -1.34
N LEU A 71 2.06 -12.11 -0.18
CA LEU A 71 1.04 -11.13 0.16
C LEU A 71 1.76 -9.79 0.26
N GLN A 72 1.49 -8.87 -0.65
CA GLN A 72 2.16 -7.57 -0.66
C GLN A 72 1.15 -6.42 -0.50
N GLY A 73 1.52 -5.42 0.28
CA GLY A 73 0.77 -4.18 0.29
C GLY A 73 1.61 -3.02 0.81
N HIS A 74 1.21 -1.81 0.46
CA HIS A 74 1.86 -0.59 0.90
C HIS A 74 1.09 0.08 2.05
N VAL A 75 1.80 0.93 2.79
CA VAL A 75 1.23 1.67 3.93
C VAL A 75 1.38 3.18 3.79
N ASP A 76 2.10 3.66 2.78
CA ASP A 76 2.06 5.06 2.41
C ASP A 76 0.71 5.44 1.81
N VAL A 77 0.44 6.75 1.76
CA VAL A 77 -0.83 7.26 1.24
C VAL A 77 -0.60 8.57 0.51
N VAL A 78 -1.42 8.86 -0.50
CA VAL A 78 -1.41 10.20 -1.12
C VAL A 78 -1.80 11.32 -0.15
N THR A 79 -1.34 12.53 -0.48
CA THR A 79 -1.66 13.77 0.25
C THR A 79 -3.15 14.00 0.44
N THR A 80 -3.49 14.67 1.54
CA THR A 80 -4.83 15.17 1.86
C THR A 80 -4.92 16.70 1.75
N VAL A 81 -3.80 17.36 1.44
CA VAL A 81 -3.73 18.82 1.30
C VAL A 81 -4.60 19.27 0.12
N ASN A 82 -5.34 20.37 0.32
CA ASN A 82 -6.26 20.94 -0.67
C ASN A 82 -7.41 20.00 -1.10
N GLN A 83 -7.81 19.08 -0.22
CA GLN A 83 -8.98 18.21 -0.43
C GLN A 83 -10.09 18.55 0.58
N ASP A 84 -11.34 18.46 0.14
CA ASP A 84 -12.49 18.64 1.03
C ASP A 84 -12.88 17.32 1.69
N TRP A 85 -12.73 17.26 3.02
CA TRP A 85 -13.00 16.06 3.80
C TRP A 85 -14.20 16.28 4.73
N ARG A 86 -15.24 15.47 4.58
CA ARG A 86 -16.39 15.45 5.52
C ARG A 86 -16.00 14.95 6.92
N HIS A 87 -15.05 14.02 6.97
CA HIS A 87 -14.52 13.41 8.19
C HIS A 87 -13.00 13.48 8.16
N ARG A 88 -12.35 13.59 9.33
CA ARG A 88 -10.89 13.77 9.39
C ARG A 88 -10.19 12.61 8.66
N PRO A 89 -9.27 12.89 7.72
CA PRO A 89 -8.65 11.84 6.92
C PRO A 89 -7.91 10.80 7.77
N PHE A 90 -7.27 11.21 8.86
CA PHE A 90 -6.54 10.32 9.77
C PHE A 90 -7.31 10.08 11.09
N GLY A 91 -8.64 10.21 11.08
CA GLY A 91 -9.47 9.98 12.27
C GLY A 91 -9.72 8.49 12.55
N GLY A 92 -9.93 7.70 11.49
CA GLY A 92 -10.38 6.31 11.61
C GLY A 92 -11.76 6.22 12.25
N ASP A 93 -12.68 7.10 11.87
CA ASP A 93 -14.02 7.17 12.47
C ASP A 93 -14.94 6.14 11.83
N ILE A 94 -15.72 5.42 12.65
CA ILE A 94 -16.74 4.47 12.17
C ILE A 94 -18.09 5.18 12.21
N ILE A 95 -18.64 5.48 11.03
CA ILE A 95 -19.88 6.24 10.87
C ILE A 95 -20.75 5.49 9.84
N ASP A 96 -22.01 5.25 10.20
CA ASP A 96 -23.00 4.55 9.36
C ASP A 96 -22.54 3.16 8.86
N GLY A 97 -21.72 2.47 9.66
CA GLY A 97 -21.18 1.15 9.31
C GLY A 97 -19.94 1.17 8.42
N TYR A 98 -19.41 2.35 8.10
CA TYR A 98 -18.20 2.52 7.30
C TYR A 98 -17.05 3.07 8.15
N LEU A 99 -15.85 2.55 7.91
CA LEU A 99 -14.61 3.11 8.47
C LEU A 99 -14.08 4.19 7.53
N TRP A 100 -14.04 5.42 8.00
CA TRP A 100 -13.61 6.59 7.23
C TRP A 100 -12.15 6.93 7.50
N GLY A 101 -11.39 7.11 6.41
CA GLY A 101 -10.06 7.70 6.46
C GLY A 101 -9.24 7.52 5.18
N ARG A 102 -8.20 8.33 5.02
CA ARG A 102 -7.15 8.18 4.00
C ARG A 102 -6.42 6.86 4.25
N GLY A 103 -6.26 6.07 3.20
CA GLY A 103 -5.70 4.73 3.32
C GLY A 103 -6.73 3.62 3.51
N ALA A 104 -8.00 3.94 3.80
CA ALA A 104 -8.99 2.92 4.14
C ALA A 104 -9.24 1.90 3.03
N LEU A 105 -9.34 2.36 1.77
CA LEU A 105 -9.49 1.47 0.61
C LEU A 105 -8.14 1.15 -0.04
N ASP A 106 -7.26 2.14 -0.09
CA ASP A 106 -5.98 2.08 -0.77
C ASP A 106 -4.83 2.45 0.19
N MET A 107 -4.16 1.48 0.81
CA MET A 107 -4.58 0.07 0.87
C MET A 107 -4.50 -0.55 2.26
N LYS A 108 -4.57 0.27 3.32
CA LYS A 108 -4.40 -0.14 4.72
C LYS A 108 -5.39 -1.22 5.15
N SER A 109 -6.62 -1.28 4.61
CA SER A 109 -7.52 -2.40 4.89
C SER A 109 -7.05 -3.73 4.28
N GLY A 110 -6.47 -3.68 3.09
CA GLY A 110 -5.87 -4.84 2.43
C GLY A 110 -4.68 -5.37 3.23
N VAL A 111 -3.79 -4.47 3.68
CA VAL A 111 -2.69 -4.80 4.59
C VAL A 111 -3.20 -5.44 5.87
N ALA A 112 -4.22 -4.86 6.53
CA ALA A 112 -4.79 -5.41 7.75
C ALA A 112 -5.38 -6.82 7.54
N MET A 113 -6.02 -7.08 6.39
CA MET A 113 -6.49 -8.41 6.02
C MET A 113 -5.34 -9.40 5.84
N MET A 114 -4.26 -9.00 5.15
CA MET A 114 -3.09 -9.85 4.93
C MET A 114 -2.36 -10.18 6.24
N VAL A 115 -2.19 -9.20 7.14
CA VAL A 115 -1.64 -9.41 8.49
C VAL A 115 -2.50 -10.41 9.27
N GLY A 116 -3.83 -10.23 9.28
CA GLY A 116 -4.74 -11.18 9.93
C GLY A 116 -4.67 -12.59 9.32
N ALA A 117 -4.47 -12.69 8.00
CA ALA A 117 -4.33 -13.97 7.31
C ALA A 117 -3.05 -14.71 7.72
N VAL A 118 -1.90 -14.04 7.81
CA VAL A 118 -0.63 -14.67 8.22
C VAL A 118 -0.63 -15.07 9.70
N ILE A 119 -1.18 -14.23 10.59
CA ILE A 119 -1.34 -14.56 12.02
C ILE A 119 -2.23 -15.80 12.17
N ARG A 120 -3.34 -15.84 11.44
CA ARG A 120 -4.24 -17.00 11.46
C ARG A 120 -3.59 -18.25 10.88
N ALA A 121 -2.76 -18.12 9.85
CA ALA A 121 -2.02 -19.25 9.29
C ALA A 121 -1.01 -19.81 10.29
N GLN A 122 -0.23 -18.94 10.96
CA GLN A 122 0.70 -19.34 12.02
C GLN A 122 -0.03 -20.08 13.14
N ALA A 123 -1.15 -19.55 13.62
CA ALA A 123 -1.95 -20.20 14.67
C ALA A 123 -2.53 -21.57 14.27
N ARG A 124 -2.63 -21.85 12.96
CA ARG A 124 -3.13 -23.12 12.41
C ARG A 124 -2.01 -24.08 12.00
N GLY A 125 -0.75 -23.76 12.30
CA GLY A 125 0.40 -24.60 11.93
C GLY A 125 0.83 -24.45 10.46
N GLY A 126 0.50 -23.32 9.83
CA GLY A 126 0.92 -22.98 8.46
C GLY A 126 -0.14 -23.24 7.38
N ALA A 127 0.09 -22.66 6.21
CA ALA A 127 -0.68 -22.91 4.98
C ALA A 127 -0.07 -24.05 4.16
N ALA A 128 -0.62 -24.33 2.96
CA ALA A 128 -0.06 -25.36 2.08
C ALA A 128 1.40 -25.05 1.68
N GLY A 129 1.66 -23.81 1.26
CA GLY A 129 2.99 -23.26 1.06
C GLY A 129 3.32 -22.19 2.10
N ASP A 130 4.56 -21.70 2.08
CA ASP A 130 4.95 -20.55 2.89
C ASP A 130 4.07 -19.33 2.55
N LEU A 131 3.73 -18.53 3.56
CA LEU A 131 3.19 -17.20 3.35
C LEU A 131 4.30 -16.18 3.60
N VAL A 132 4.58 -15.37 2.60
CA VAL A 132 5.52 -14.26 2.69
C VAL A 132 4.70 -12.98 2.68
N LEU A 133 4.78 -12.19 3.74
CA LEU A 133 4.13 -10.88 3.82
C LEU A 133 5.18 -9.80 3.58
N THR A 134 4.87 -8.85 2.70
CA THR A 134 5.61 -7.59 2.58
C THR A 134 4.70 -6.41 2.88
N VAL A 135 5.15 -5.55 3.79
CA VAL A 135 4.57 -4.23 4.04
C VAL A 135 5.55 -3.21 3.50
N LEU A 136 5.14 -2.48 2.46
CA LEU A 136 6.02 -1.72 1.60
C LEU A 136 5.84 -0.21 1.83
N ALA A 137 6.93 0.53 1.62
CA ALA A 137 6.91 1.97 1.56
C ALA A 137 6.79 2.45 0.10
N ASP A 138 6.48 3.73 -0.06
CA ASP A 138 6.70 4.52 -1.29
C ASP A 138 5.91 4.13 -2.55
N GLU A 139 4.90 3.28 -2.46
CA GLU A 139 4.17 2.85 -3.66
C GLU A 139 3.56 4.05 -4.40
N GLU A 140 2.98 4.99 -3.65
CA GLU A 140 2.26 6.16 -4.16
C GLU A 140 3.18 7.18 -4.85
N ALA A 141 4.51 7.06 -4.65
CA ALA A 141 5.53 7.87 -5.33
C ALA A 141 6.47 7.03 -6.22
N GLY A 142 6.04 5.83 -6.62
CA GLY A 142 6.70 5.01 -7.64
C GLY A 142 7.51 3.82 -7.12
N GLY A 143 7.44 3.55 -5.82
CA GLY A 143 7.98 2.35 -5.17
C GLY A 143 9.49 2.23 -5.21
N ILE A 144 10.21 3.36 -5.27
CA ILE A 144 11.67 3.40 -5.47
C ILE A 144 12.37 2.88 -4.21
N CYS A 145 12.05 3.42 -3.04
CA CYS A 145 12.58 2.90 -1.76
C CYS A 145 11.79 1.69 -1.23
N GLY A 146 10.66 1.39 -1.87
CA GLY A 146 9.77 0.28 -1.56
C GLY A 146 10.13 -1.02 -2.27
N ALA A 147 9.14 -1.54 -3.01
CA ALA A 147 9.22 -2.81 -3.73
C ALA A 147 10.43 -2.91 -4.67
N ARG A 148 10.76 -1.82 -5.39
CA ARG A 148 11.85 -1.84 -6.37
C ARG A 148 13.19 -2.08 -5.70
N TRP A 149 13.53 -1.25 -4.71
CA TRP A 149 14.78 -1.42 -3.97
C TRP A 149 14.84 -2.78 -3.26
N LEU A 150 13.74 -3.24 -2.67
CA LEU A 150 13.70 -4.51 -1.95
C LEU A 150 14.00 -5.71 -2.87
N VAL A 151 13.46 -5.72 -4.09
CA VAL A 151 13.75 -6.78 -5.08
C VAL A 151 15.18 -6.69 -5.62
N ASP A 152 15.68 -5.47 -5.84
CA ASP A 152 17.03 -5.27 -6.37
C ASP A 152 18.12 -5.61 -5.34
N ALA A 153 17.94 -5.21 -4.07
CA ALA A 153 18.91 -5.37 -3.00
C ALA A 153 18.79 -6.72 -2.25
N HIS A 154 17.58 -7.29 -2.17
CA HIS A 154 17.28 -8.50 -1.40
C HIS A 154 16.49 -9.55 -2.22
N PRO A 155 16.93 -9.92 -3.44
CA PRO A 155 16.21 -10.88 -4.28
C PRO A 155 16.04 -12.25 -3.62
N GLU A 156 16.93 -12.63 -2.71
CA GLU A 156 16.89 -13.89 -1.97
C GLU A 156 15.60 -14.07 -1.18
N LEU A 157 14.99 -12.99 -0.70
CA LEU A 157 13.74 -13.01 0.08
C LEU A 157 12.55 -13.58 -0.71
N PHE A 158 12.63 -13.48 -2.04
CA PHE A 158 11.55 -13.85 -2.97
C PHE A 158 11.78 -15.19 -3.67
N THR A 159 12.85 -15.92 -3.31
CA THR A 159 13.20 -17.20 -3.92
C THR A 159 12.03 -18.20 -3.86
N GLY A 160 11.68 -18.75 -5.02
CA GLY A 160 10.64 -19.78 -5.15
C GLY A 160 9.19 -19.28 -5.13
N ILE A 161 8.97 -17.98 -4.90
CA ILE A 161 7.64 -17.37 -5.01
C ILE A 161 7.23 -17.34 -6.48
N ARG A 162 6.04 -17.87 -6.80
CA ARG A 162 5.48 -17.90 -8.17
C ARG A 162 4.24 -17.02 -8.34
N HIS A 163 3.59 -16.70 -7.23
CA HIS A 163 2.32 -15.99 -7.21
C HIS A 163 2.35 -14.94 -6.11
N ALA A 164 1.71 -13.81 -6.38
CA ALA A 164 1.54 -12.73 -5.42
C ALA A 164 0.07 -12.28 -5.42
N ILE A 165 -0.42 -11.92 -4.25
CA ILE A 165 -1.67 -11.18 -4.06
C ILE A 165 -1.24 -9.81 -3.56
N GLY A 166 -1.64 -8.78 -4.29
CA GLY A 166 -1.31 -7.39 -3.99
C GLY A 166 -2.54 -6.53 -3.85
N GLU A 167 -2.33 -5.23 -4.06
CA GLU A 167 -3.39 -4.27 -4.24
C GLU A 167 -4.16 -4.49 -5.56
N SER A 168 -5.30 -3.82 -5.67
CA SER A 168 -6.14 -3.75 -6.85
C SER A 168 -6.87 -5.05 -7.20
N GLY A 169 -7.79 -4.93 -8.16
CA GLY A 169 -8.88 -5.89 -8.37
C GLY A 169 -10.24 -5.20 -8.46
N GLY A 170 -10.34 -3.96 -7.99
CA GLY A 170 -11.56 -3.16 -8.00
C GLY A 170 -12.45 -3.40 -6.78
N VAL A 171 -13.61 -2.76 -6.78
CA VAL A 171 -14.62 -2.93 -5.72
C VAL A 171 -15.61 -4.03 -6.08
N ALA A 172 -16.32 -4.54 -5.07
CA ALA A 172 -17.37 -5.52 -5.33
C ALA A 172 -18.46 -4.94 -6.25
N LEU A 173 -18.71 -5.61 -7.37
CA LEU A 173 -19.69 -5.21 -8.37
C LEU A 173 -21.01 -5.96 -8.16
N HIS A 174 -22.14 -5.29 -8.37
CA HIS A 174 -23.44 -5.92 -8.34
C HIS A 174 -24.06 -5.91 -9.73
N VAL A 175 -24.19 -7.08 -10.35
CA VAL A 175 -24.77 -7.25 -11.70
C VAL A 175 -25.88 -8.29 -11.63
N GLY A 176 -27.09 -7.92 -12.05
CA GLY A 176 -28.24 -8.83 -12.08
C GLY A 176 -28.58 -9.43 -10.71
N GLY A 177 -28.46 -8.67 -9.62
CA GLY A 177 -28.71 -9.14 -8.25
C GLY A 177 -27.62 -10.05 -7.66
N ARG A 178 -26.51 -10.25 -8.37
CA ARG A 178 -25.36 -11.04 -7.90
C ARG A 178 -24.16 -10.14 -7.62
N ARG A 179 -23.39 -10.50 -6.58
CA ARG A 179 -22.16 -9.81 -6.20
C ARG A 179 -20.95 -10.51 -6.81
N PHE A 180 -20.07 -9.72 -7.43
CA PHE A 180 -18.84 -10.15 -8.08
C PHE A 180 -17.65 -9.48 -7.41
N TYR A 181 -16.55 -10.23 -7.30
CA TYR A 181 -15.26 -9.72 -6.83
C TYR A 181 -14.28 -9.82 -8.00
N PRO A 182 -13.99 -8.70 -8.67
CA PRO A 182 -13.07 -8.71 -9.79
C PRO A 182 -11.65 -9.04 -9.30
N ILE A 183 -10.90 -9.74 -10.15
CA ILE A 183 -9.50 -10.07 -9.93
C ILE A 183 -8.72 -9.46 -11.08
N MET A 184 -7.81 -8.55 -10.74
CA MET A 184 -6.92 -7.94 -11.72
C MET A 184 -5.69 -8.83 -11.89
N VAL A 185 -5.32 -9.12 -13.14
CA VAL A 185 -4.16 -9.95 -13.49
C VAL A 185 -3.05 -9.15 -14.19
N SER A 186 -3.31 -7.88 -14.51
CA SER A 186 -2.37 -6.97 -15.13
C SER A 186 -2.80 -5.51 -14.97
N GLU A 187 -1.85 -4.59 -15.06
CA GLU A 187 -2.06 -3.14 -14.98
C GLU A 187 -1.36 -2.42 -16.14
N LYS A 188 -1.75 -1.16 -16.37
CA LYS A 188 -1.02 -0.26 -17.28
C LYS A 188 0.15 0.36 -16.55
N ARG A 189 1.22 0.67 -17.27
CA ARG A 189 2.34 1.46 -16.72
C ARG A 189 2.05 2.95 -16.84
N GLY A 190 2.42 3.72 -15.82
CA GLY A 190 2.49 5.17 -15.90
C GLY A 190 3.68 5.63 -16.76
N CYS A 191 3.48 6.68 -17.55
CA CYS A 191 4.55 7.40 -18.24
C CYS A 191 4.32 8.89 -18.00
N GLN A 192 5.07 9.46 -17.05
CA GLN A 192 5.01 10.89 -16.75
C GLN A 192 6.00 11.63 -17.65
N MET A 193 5.56 12.73 -18.27
CA MET A 193 6.40 13.56 -19.14
C MET A 193 6.33 15.01 -18.67
N LEU A 194 7.50 15.60 -18.40
CA LEU A 194 7.64 17.05 -18.19
C LEU A 194 8.02 17.71 -19.52
N VAL A 195 7.10 18.49 -20.07
CA VAL A 195 7.37 19.28 -21.28
C VAL A 195 7.75 20.70 -20.87
N THR A 196 8.99 21.10 -21.15
CA THR A 196 9.45 22.47 -20.97
C THR A 196 9.57 23.16 -22.32
N LEU A 197 8.68 24.12 -22.60
CA LEU A 197 8.76 24.96 -23.78
C LEU A 197 9.56 26.22 -23.47
N ARG A 198 10.62 26.48 -24.24
CA ARG A 198 11.43 27.70 -24.12
C ARG A 198 11.25 28.59 -25.34
N GLY A 199 11.20 29.89 -25.10
CA GLY A 199 11.08 30.93 -26.12
C GLY A 199 11.34 32.31 -25.53
N ALA A 200 11.44 33.32 -26.39
CA ALA A 200 11.57 34.70 -25.93
C ALA A 200 10.35 35.11 -25.10
N GLY A 201 10.59 35.84 -24.00
CA GLY A 201 9.54 36.51 -23.23
C GLY A 201 9.00 37.73 -24.00
N GLY A 202 7.80 38.19 -23.63
CA GLY A 202 7.15 39.34 -24.26
C GLY A 202 6.02 39.90 -23.41
N HIS A 203 5.47 41.04 -23.82
CA HIS A 203 4.35 41.66 -23.13
C HIS A 203 3.10 40.75 -23.19
N GLY A 204 2.46 40.47 -22.06
CA GLY A 204 1.37 39.48 -21.98
C GLY A 204 0.15 39.76 -22.86
N SER A 205 -0.09 41.03 -23.21
CA SER A 205 -1.17 41.43 -24.13
C SER A 205 -0.79 41.40 -25.62
N VAL A 206 0.48 41.14 -25.97
CA VAL A 206 0.98 41.08 -27.35
C VAL A 206 1.87 39.84 -27.51
N PRO A 207 1.27 38.66 -27.79
CA PRO A 207 2.03 37.44 -27.97
C PRO A 207 3.03 37.60 -29.14
N ALA A 208 4.32 37.45 -28.85
CA ALA A 208 5.34 37.47 -29.89
C ALA A 208 5.29 36.17 -30.71
N HIS A 209 5.36 36.30 -32.04
CA HIS A 209 5.41 35.14 -32.93
C HIS A 209 6.64 34.28 -32.61
N GLY A 210 6.43 32.99 -32.30
CA GLY A 210 7.49 32.07 -31.86
C GLY A 210 7.96 32.22 -30.40
N GLY A 211 7.31 33.08 -29.61
CA GLY A 211 7.56 33.21 -28.17
C GLY A 211 7.07 32.00 -27.38
N ALA A 212 7.46 31.89 -26.11
CA ALA A 212 7.09 30.74 -25.26
C ALA A 212 5.56 30.55 -25.15
N MET A 213 4.81 31.66 -25.06
CA MET A 213 3.35 31.67 -25.01
C MET A 213 2.68 31.23 -26.32
N ALA A 214 3.36 31.38 -27.47
CA ALA A 214 2.82 31.00 -28.78
C ALA A 214 3.10 29.52 -29.14
N LYS A 215 3.90 28.82 -28.33
CA LYS A 215 4.25 27.39 -28.50
C LYS A 215 3.41 26.46 -27.62
N LEU A 216 2.62 27.02 -26.71
CA LEU A 216 1.56 26.35 -25.95
C LEU A 216 0.33 26.17 -26.84
#